data_AF-A0A9E2AYE4-F1
#
_entry.id   AF-A0A9E2AYE4-F1
#
_cell.length_a   1.000
_cell.length_b   1.000
_cell.length_c   1.000
_cell.angle_alpha   90.00
_cell.angle_beta   90.00
_cell.angle_gamma   90.00
#
_symmetry.space_group_name_H-M   'P 1'
#
loop_
_entity.id
_entity.type
_entity.pdbx_description
1 polymer ?
#
loop_
_entity_poly.entity_id
_entity_poly.type
_entity_poly.pdbx_seq_one_letter_code
_entity_poly.pdbx_strand_id
1 'polypeptide(L)'
;GEVLSDEQQENKDFLNDYLRDVEHSFHSLTGNDLETAVQCFTESRDSDMIAMVGKNLNFFQRILFRPKIEQISYHTDIPFLVLHE
;
A
#
# COMPACT_ATOMS: atom_id res chain seq x y z
N GLY A 1 7.27 0.69 -15.02
CA GLY A 1 7.64 0.41 -13.62
C GLY A 1 9.14 0.38 -13.52
N GLU A 2 9.69 0.79 -12.39
CA GLU A 2 11.12 0.65 -12.09
C GLU A 2 11.49 -0.82 -11.91
N VAL A 3 12.75 -1.17 -12.21
CA VAL A 3 13.27 -2.53 -12.03
C VAL A 3 13.59 -2.74 -10.55
N LEU A 4 13.13 -3.85 -9.97
CA LEU A 4 13.47 -4.23 -8.60
C LEU A 4 14.97 -4.49 -8.48
N SER A 5 15.58 -4.09 -7.36
CA SER A 5 16.93 -4.57 -7.04
C SER A 5 16.93 -6.08 -6.81
N ASP A 6 18.11 -6.71 -6.89
CA ASP A 6 18.25 -8.16 -6.63
C ASP A 6 17.70 -8.51 -5.24
N GLU A 7 18.00 -7.71 -4.21
CA GLU A 7 17.46 -7.89 -2.85
C GLU A 7 15.93 -7.76 -2.80
N GLN A 8 15.34 -6.81 -3.53
CA GLN A 8 13.88 -6.66 -3.58
C GLN A 8 13.21 -7.83 -4.31
N GLN A 9 13.86 -8.36 -5.34
CA GLN A 9 13.39 -9.52 -6.08
C GLN A 9 13.45 -10.79 -5.20
N GLU A 10 14.57 -11.02 -4.52
CA GLU A 10 14.71 -12.13 -3.55
C GLU A 10 13.65 -12.07 -2.44
N ASN A 11 13.40 -10.88 -1.87
CA ASN A 11 12.37 -10.70 -0.87
C ASN A 11 10.95 -10.98 -1.40
N LYS A 12 10.66 -10.60 -2.65
CA LYS A 12 9.38 -10.87 -3.29
C LYS A 12 9.18 -12.36 -3.51
N ASP A 13 10.21 -13.07 -3.98
CA ASP A 13 10.17 -14.50 -4.21
C ASP A 13 10.01 -15.26 -2.89
N PHE A 14 10.72 -14.84 -1.83
CA PHE A 14 10.54 -15.37 -0.47
C PHE A 14 9.10 -15.22 0.03
N LEU A 15 8.49 -14.04 -0.13
CA LEU A 15 7.10 -13.80 0.29
C LEU A 15 6.12 -14.65 -0.52
N ASN A 16 6.35 -14.80 -1.83
CA ASN A 16 5.51 -15.60 -2.70
C ASN A 16 5.49 -17.07 -2.27
N ASP A 17 6.67 -17.62 -1.93
CA ASP A 17 6.80 -19.00 -1.46
C ASP A 17 6.22 -19.18 -0.05
N TYR A 18 6.44 -18.20 0.85
CA TYR A 18 5.93 -18.25 2.22
C TYR A 18 4.40 -18.17 2.28
N LEU A 19 3.79 -17.38 1.39
CA LEU A 19 2.34 -17.17 1.30
C LEU A 19 1.67 -18.09 0.27
N ARG A 20 2.33 -19.15 -0.21
CA ARG A 20 1.81 -20.03 -1.28
C ARG A 20 0.40 -20.59 -1.02
N ASP A 21 0.05 -20.78 0.25
CA ASP A 21 -1.23 -21.35 0.70
C ASP A 21 -2.29 -20.25 0.99
N VAL A 22 -1.92 -18.98 0.77
CA VAL A 22 -2.77 -17.79 0.92
C VAL A 22 -2.93 -17.15 -0.46
N GLU A 23 -4.16 -16.86 -0.87
CA GLU A 23 -4.38 -16.12 -2.12
C GLU A 23 -3.80 -14.71 -1.99
N HIS A 24 -2.78 -14.39 -2.79
CA HIS A 24 -2.08 -13.12 -2.74
C HIS A 24 -1.64 -12.67 -4.13
N SER A 25 -1.38 -11.37 -4.27
CA SER A 25 -0.87 -10.80 -5.53
C SER A 25 -0.01 -9.57 -5.27
N PHE A 26 0.98 -9.36 -6.15
CA PHE A 26 1.89 -8.23 -6.08
C PHE A 26 1.56 -7.22 -7.18
N HIS A 27 1.50 -5.93 -6.82
CA HIS A 27 1.16 -4.85 -7.73
C HIS A 27 2.21 -3.75 -7.66
N SER A 28 2.58 -3.21 -8.82
CA SER A 28 3.43 -2.03 -8.93
C SER A 28 2.62 -0.89 -9.52
N LEU A 29 2.43 0.16 -8.74
CA LEU A 29 1.68 1.35 -9.15
C LEU A 29 2.65 2.41 -9.66
N THR A 30 2.36 2.99 -10.82
CA THR A 30 3.09 4.14 -11.35
C THR A 30 2.16 5.34 -11.43
N GLY A 31 2.47 6.39 -10.67
CA GLY A 31 1.69 7.62 -10.63
C GLY A 31 2.45 8.75 -9.93
N ASN A 32 2.10 10.01 -10.23
CA ASN A 32 2.80 11.17 -9.68
C ASN A 32 2.46 11.45 -8.21
N ASP A 33 1.32 10.92 -7.73
CA ASP A 33 0.86 11.11 -6.36
C ASP A 33 0.51 9.76 -5.73
N LEU A 34 1.28 9.42 -4.70
CA LEU A 34 1.18 8.15 -3.97
C LEU A 34 -0.13 8.02 -3.19
N GLU A 35 -0.67 9.14 -2.70
CA GLU A 35 -1.96 9.18 -2.00
C GLU A 35 -3.10 8.75 -2.96
N THR A 36 -3.17 9.41 -4.12
CA THR A 36 -4.14 9.07 -5.19
C THR A 36 -3.97 7.62 -5.66
N ALA A 37 -2.73 7.15 -5.82
CA ALA A 37 -2.46 5.79 -6.31
C ALA A 37 -2.94 4.72 -5.32
N VAL A 38 -2.67 4.89 -4.02
CA VAL A 38 -3.16 3.97 -2.98
C VAL A 38 -4.69 3.98 -2.97
N GLN A 39 -5.31 5.16 -3.04
CA GLN A 39 -6.77 5.27 -3.02
C GLN A 39 -7.43 4.57 -4.22
N CYS A 40 -6.99 4.84 -5.45
CA CYS A 40 -7.53 4.17 -6.62
C CYS A 40 -7.33 2.64 -6.56
N PHE A 41 -6.23 2.19 -5.96
CA PHE A 41 -5.96 0.77 -5.80
C PHE A 41 -6.91 0.10 -4.81
N THR A 42 -7.23 0.77 -3.70
CA THR A 42 -8.11 0.22 -2.65
C THR A 42 -9.57 0.22 -3.07
N GLU A 43 -10.02 1.25 -3.80
CA GLU A 43 -11.39 1.35 -4.34
C GLU A 43 -11.64 0.34 -5.47
N SER A 44 -10.62 0.01 -6.27
CA SER A 44 -10.77 -0.89 -7.43
C SER A 44 -10.73 -2.39 -7.10
N ARG A 45 -10.39 -2.76 -5.86
CA ARG A 45 -10.10 -4.14 -5.45
C ARG A 45 -10.96 -4.67 -4.31
N ASP A 46 -11.91 -3.89 -3.79
CA ASP A 46 -12.73 -4.25 -2.60
C ASP A 46 -11.85 -4.75 -1.45
N SER A 47 -10.75 -4.05 -1.16
CA SER A 47 -9.82 -4.46 -0.10
C SER A 47 -10.46 -4.28 1.28
N ASP A 48 -10.58 -5.36 2.06
CA ASP A 48 -11.15 -5.30 3.42
C ASP A 48 -10.23 -4.66 4.46
N MET A 49 -8.91 -4.61 4.22
CA MET A 49 -7.91 -4.01 5.10
C MET A 49 -6.62 -3.66 4.34
N ILE A 50 -5.95 -2.58 4.75
CA ILE A 50 -4.66 -2.16 4.18
C ILE A 50 -3.57 -2.31 5.23
N ALA A 51 -2.52 -3.08 4.93
CA ALA A 51 -1.34 -3.18 5.78
C ALA A 51 -0.14 -2.48 5.10
N MET A 52 0.58 -1.66 5.85
CA MET A 52 1.71 -0.89 5.34
C MET A 52 2.88 -0.94 6.31
N VAL A 53 4.06 -1.32 5.79
CA VAL A 53 5.33 -1.32 6.53
C VAL A 53 6.07 -0.04 6.16
N GLY A 54 6.31 0.85 7.13
CA GLY A 54 6.91 2.14 6.84
C GLY A 54 8.05 2.49 7.78
N LYS A 55 9.19 2.86 7.19
CA LYS A 55 10.30 3.51 7.90
C LYS A 55 10.09 5.03 8.11
N ASN A 56 9.01 5.60 7.55
CA ASN A 56 8.78 7.04 7.50
C ASN A 56 7.40 7.46 8.05
N LEU A 57 7.39 7.89 9.31
CA LEU A 57 6.20 8.41 10.03
C LEU A 57 5.47 9.52 9.28
N ASN A 58 6.20 10.39 8.60
CA ASN A 58 5.64 11.52 7.86
C ASN A 58 4.73 11.08 6.69
N PHE A 59 4.96 9.88 6.14
CA PHE A 59 4.12 9.34 5.07
C PHE A 59 2.75 8.90 5.62
N PHE A 60 2.74 8.17 6.74
CA PHE A 60 1.52 7.79 7.43
C PHE A 60 0.70 9.01 7.81
N GLN A 61 1.35 10.06 8.30
CA GLN A 61 0.64 11.27 8.69
C GLN A 61 -0.04 11.99 7.51
N ARG A 62 0.53 11.89 6.31
CA ARG A 62 -0.09 12.47 5.12
C ARG A 62 -1.31 11.69 4.66
N ILE A 63 -1.21 10.36 4.59
CA ILE A 63 -2.34 9.50 4.24
C ILE A 63 -3.45 9.60 5.30
N LEU A 64 -3.11 9.43 6.59
CA LEU A 64 -4.11 9.33 7.66
C LEU A 64 -4.67 10.68 8.12
N PHE A 65 -3.92 11.79 8.02
CA PHE A 65 -4.29 13.05 8.66
C PHE A 65 -4.29 14.28 7.74
N ARG A 66 -3.87 14.20 6.47
CA ARG A 66 -3.86 15.36 5.56
C ARG A 66 -4.30 15.01 4.13
N PRO A 67 -5.59 14.74 3.90
CA PRO A 67 -6.09 14.69 2.53
C PRO A 67 -5.95 16.07 1.88
N LYS A 68 -5.20 16.14 0.78
CA LYS A 68 -5.00 17.39 0.00
C LYS A 68 -6.22 17.82 -0.82
N ILE A 69 -7.27 17.00 -0.89
CA ILE A 69 -8.41 17.23 -1.78
C ILE A 69 -9.69 17.29 -0.94
N GLU A 70 -10.29 18.48 -0.86
CA GLU A 70 -11.49 18.83 -0.07
C GLU A 70 -12.78 18.11 -0.48
N GLN A 71 -12.74 17.11 -1.37
CA GLN A 71 -13.93 16.38 -1.86
C GLN A 71 -13.88 14.87 -1.70
N ILE A 72 -12.81 14.32 -1.13
CA ILE A 72 -12.80 12.91 -0.78
C ILE A 72 -13.14 12.87 0.70
N SER A 73 -14.43 12.70 0.95
CA SER A 73 -14.87 12.11 2.21
C SER A 73 -14.05 10.85 2.40
N TYR A 74 -13.08 10.88 3.30
CA TYR A 74 -12.59 9.66 3.91
C TYR A 74 -13.81 9.03 4.61
N HIS A 75 -14.57 8.23 3.89
CA HIS A 75 -15.31 7.09 4.43
C HIS A 75 -14.30 5.94 4.33
N THR A 76 -13.20 5.93 5.11
CA THR A 76 -13.10 5.45 6.51
C THR A 76 -13.89 4.17 6.80
N ASP A 77 -13.97 3.23 5.85
CA ASP A 77 -14.50 1.88 6.15
C ASP A 77 -13.43 0.78 6.12
N ILE A 78 -12.25 1.04 5.51
CA ILE A 78 -11.17 0.06 5.40
C ILE A 78 -10.12 0.31 6.50
N PRO A 79 -9.90 -0.63 7.44
CA PRO A 79 -8.90 -0.50 8.49
C PRO A 79 -7.47 -0.41 7.92
N PHE A 80 -6.64 0.42 8.55
CA PHE A 80 -5.21 0.52 8.26
C PHE A 80 -4.39 -0.11 9.38
N LEU A 81 -3.57 -1.10 9.04
CA LEU A 81 -2.53 -1.66 9.89
C LEU A 81 -1.18 -1.06 9.51
N VAL A 82 -0.64 -0.22 10.39
CA VAL A 82 0.69 0.36 10.21
C VAL A 82 1.68 -0.43 11.06
N LEU A 83 2.64 -1.08 10.40
CA LEU A 83 3.76 -1.76 11.04
C LEU A 83 4.97 -0.81 11.01
N HIS A 84 5.33 -0.33 12.20
CA HIS A 84 6.46 0.54 12.46
C HIS A 84 7.54 -0.24 13.25
N GLU A 85 8.82 0.03 13.00
CA GLU A 85 9.93 -0.49 13.82
C GLU A 85 10.12 0.27 15.14
#